data_AF-A0A3B1KB03-F1
#
_entry.id   AF-A0A3B1KB03-F1
#
_cell.length_a   1.000
_cell.length_b   1.000
_cell.length_c   1.000
_cell.angle_alpha   90.00
_cell.angle_beta   90.00
_cell.angle_gamma   90.00
#
_symmetry.space_group_name_H-M   'P 1'
#
loop_
_entity.id
_entity.type
_entity.pdbx_description
1 polymer ?
#
loop_
_entity_poly.entity_id
_entity_poly.type
_entity_poly.pdbx_seq_one_letter_code
_entity_poly.pdbx_strand_id
1 'polypeptide(L)'
;MHTLKFLFSFKPTNRNNIIGSEIENAIKQLNIKKSPDGLPSEFYQLYSKELIGILTQVFNEDNSDMNNYRHLTMMNLDYKIYAKVLMNRLSDVLDIIIVKEQTCAVKRRLIWDNICSLLIKKGL
;
A
#
# COMPACT_ATOMS: atom_id res chain seq x y z
N MET A 1 -27.00 15.69 -3.10
CA MET A 1 -27.24 14.25 -2.85
C MET A 1 -26.85 13.33 -4.03
N HIS A 2 -25.84 13.69 -4.84
CA HIS A 2 -25.39 12.85 -5.98
C HIS A 2 -23.88 12.57 -6.02
N THR A 3 -23.10 13.18 -5.13
CA THR A 3 -21.66 12.94 -4.99
C THR A 3 -21.31 11.78 -4.05
N LEU A 4 -22.18 11.43 -3.10
CA LEU A 4 -21.93 10.33 -2.16
C LEU A 4 -22.17 8.93 -2.75
N LYS A 5 -22.90 8.83 -3.87
CA LYS A 5 -23.09 7.55 -4.60
C LYS A 5 -21.81 7.11 -5.35
N PHE A 6 -20.92 8.04 -5.67
CA PHE A 6 -19.67 7.73 -6.37
C PHE A 6 -18.64 7.04 -5.47
N LEU A 7 -18.63 7.39 -4.17
CA LEU A 7 -17.73 6.78 -3.18
C LEU A 7 -18.16 5.37 -2.77
N PHE A 8 -19.45 5.04 -2.82
CA PHE A 8 -19.96 3.69 -2.51
C PHE A 8 -20.03 2.74 -3.72
N SER A 9 -19.79 3.23 -4.94
CA SER A 9 -19.76 2.41 -6.16
C SER A 9 -18.35 2.13 -6.67
N PHE A 10 -17.31 2.54 -5.95
CA PHE A 10 -15.96 2.06 -6.21
C PHE A 10 -15.83 0.68 -5.56
N LYS A 11 -16.51 -0.33 -6.14
CA LYS A 11 -16.04 -1.70 -5.97
C LYS A 11 -14.66 -1.71 -6.62
N PRO A 12 -13.56 -1.94 -5.88
CA PRO A 12 -12.24 -2.04 -6.49
C PRO A 12 -12.27 -3.25 -7.41
N THR A 13 -12.60 -2.98 -8.67
CA THR A 13 -12.78 -3.98 -9.72
C THR A 13 -11.42 -4.18 -10.34
N ASN A 14 -10.50 -4.69 -9.54
CA ASN A 14 -9.32 -5.36 -10.04
C ASN A 14 -9.22 -6.68 -9.25
N ARG A 15 -10.03 -7.66 -9.67
CA ARG A 15 -10.13 -9.01 -9.09
C ARG A 15 -8.91 -9.87 -9.43
N ASN A 16 -7.71 -9.29 -9.36
CA ASN A 16 -6.50 -10.09 -9.36
C ASN A 16 -6.15 -10.32 -7.89
N ASN A 17 -6.40 -11.56 -7.44
CA ASN A 17 -6.03 -12.04 -6.12
C ASN A 17 -4.58 -11.62 -5.83
N ILE A 18 -4.33 -11.16 -4.61
CA ILE A 18 -3.00 -10.84 -4.14
C ILE A 18 -2.18 -12.12 -4.15
N ILE A 19 -1.03 -12.09 -4.82
CA ILE A 19 -0.15 -13.24 -4.98
C ILE A 19 0.89 -13.21 -3.86
N GLY A 20 1.30 -14.38 -3.37
CA GLY A 20 2.31 -14.48 -2.31
C GLY A 20 3.63 -13.77 -2.63
N SER A 21 4.02 -13.66 -3.91
CA SER A 21 5.22 -12.92 -4.34
C SER A 21 5.10 -11.40 -4.12
N GLU A 22 3.90 -10.84 -4.23
CA GLU A 22 3.66 -9.42 -3.93
C GLU A 22 3.80 -9.15 -2.44
N ILE A 23 3.30 -10.08 -1.61
CA ILE A 23 3.42 -10.02 -0.16
C ILE A 23 4.89 -10.14 0.25
N GLU A 24 5.63 -11.08 -0.34
CA GLU A 24 7.06 -11.24 -0.09
C GLU A 24 7.84 -9.96 -0.43
N ASN A 25 7.55 -9.36 -1.59
CA ASN A 25 8.14 -8.07 -1.97
C ASN A 25 7.76 -6.94 -1.02
N ALA A 26 6.53 -6.91 -0.52
CA ALA A 26 6.10 -5.91 0.45
C ALA A 26 6.83 -6.07 1.81
N ILE A 27 6.98 -7.30 2.30
CA ILE A 27 7.70 -7.61 3.54
C ILE A 27 9.17 -7.20 3.43
N LYS A 28 9.83 -7.46 2.30
CA LYS A 28 11.22 -7.04 2.03
C LYS A 28 11.39 -5.52 2.03
N GLN A 29 10.35 -4.77 1.65
CA GLN A 29 10.38 -3.32 1.60
C GLN A 29 10.01 -2.63 2.93
N LEU A 30 9.66 -3.40 3.98
CA LEU A 30 9.35 -2.84 5.29
C LEU A 30 10.64 -2.43 6.03
N ASN A 31 10.62 -1.24 6.64
CA ASN A 31 11.73 -0.75 7.45
C ASN A 31 11.74 -1.39 8.84
N ILE A 32 12.92 -1.85 9.27
CA ILE A 32 13.12 -2.76 10.42
C ILE A 32 12.73 -2.16 11.80
N LYS A 33 12.54 -0.84 11.92
CA LYS A 33 12.59 -0.13 13.21
C LYS A 33 11.33 0.60 13.68
N LYS A 34 10.16 0.44 13.04
CA LYS A 34 8.99 1.31 13.35
C LYS A 34 7.68 0.54 13.55
N SER A 35 7.54 -0.12 14.70
CA SER A 35 6.21 -0.50 15.21
C SER A 35 6.09 -0.18 16.71
N PRO A 36 5.04 0.54 17.14
CA PRO A 36 4.82 0.90 18.56
C PRO A 36 4.53 -0.28 19.50
N ASP A 37 4.09 -1.44 18.98
CA ASP A 37 3.46 -2.51 19.79
C ASP A 37 4.38 -3.69 20.15
N GLY A 38 5.70 -3.54 20.01
CA GLY A 38 6.66 -4.55 20.46
C GLY A 38 6.85 -5.78 19.56
N LEU A 39 6.10 -5.91 18.45
CA LEU A 39 6.40 -6.87 17.38
C LEU A 39 7.28 -6.21 16.29
N PRO A 40 8.55 -6.62 16.17
CA PRO A 40 9.43 -6.07 15.16
C PRO A 40 9.06 -6.60 13.78
N SER A 41 9.29 -5.80 12.74
CA SER A 41 9.24 -6.26 11.34
C SER A 41 10.18 -7.43 11.05
N GLU A 42 11.18 -7.68 11.91
CA GLU A 42 12.00 -8.89 11.90
C GLU A 42 11.17 -10.18 12.04
N PHE A 43 10.09 -10.18 12.82
CA PHE A 43 9.22 -11.35 12.95
C PHE A 43 8.68 -11.78 11.58
N TYR A 44 8.21 -10.82 10.79
CA TYR A 44 7.65 -11.07 9.46
C TYR A 44 8.73 -11.45 8.44
N GLN A 45 9.96 -10.98 8.63
CA GLN A 45 11.08 -11.39 7.80
C GLN A 45 11.51 -12.84 8.12
N LEU A 46 11.57 -13.20 9.40
CA LEU A 46 11.98 -14.53 9.88
C LEU A 46 10.97 -15.62 9.51
N TYR A 47 9.67 -15.35 9.70
CA TYR A 47 8.58 -16.29 9.42
C TYR A 47 7.88 -16.03 8.08
N SER A 48 8.54 -15.29 7.17
CA SER A 48 7.97 -14.86 5.89
C SER A 48 7.29 -15.99 5.12
N LYS A 49 7.94 -17.16 4.99
CA LYS A 49 7.41 -18.30 4.22
C LYS A 49 6.08 -18.85 4.75
N GLU A 50 5.94 -18.96 6.07
CA GLU A 50 4.72 -19.46 6.71
C GLU A 50 3.62 -18.41 6.69
N LEU A 51 3.98 -17.16 6.95
CA LEU A 51 3.05 -16.03 6.99
C LEU A 51 2.49 -15.68 5.61
N ILE A 52 3.26 -15.83 4.52
CA ILE A 52 2.80 -15.53 3.17
C ILE A 52 1.54 -16.34 2.82
N GLY A 53 1.49 -17.63 3.18
CA GLY A 53 0.32 -18.48 2.91
C GLY A 53 -0.92 -17.98 3.65
N ILE A 54 -0.77 -17.70 4.95
CA ILE A 54 -1.84 -17.18 5.81
C ILE A 54 -2.32 -15.82 5.32
N LEU A 55 -1.40 -14.89 5.06
CA LEU A 55 -1.69 -13.54 4.58
C LEU A 55 -2.35 -13.55 3.20
N THR A 56 -1.93 -14.44 2.30
CA THR A 56 -2.55 -14.60 0.97
C THR A 56 -4.01 -15.03 1.11
N GLN A 57 -4.29 -15.98 2.00
CA GLN A 57 -5.65 -16.42 2.26
C GLN A 57 -6.48 -15.28 2.87
N VAL A 58 -5.97 -14.64 3.93
CA VAL A 58 -6.62 -13.53 4.63
C VAL A 58 -6.95 -12.36 3.70
N PHE A 59 -6.03 -11.98 2.82
CA PHE A 59 -6.20 -10.82 1.93
C PHE A 59 -7.11 -11.07 0.73
N ASN A 60 -7.34 -12.34 0.38
CA ASN A 60 -8.21 -12.74 -0.72
C ASN A 60 -9.57 -13.29 -0.25
N GLU A 61 -9.80 -13.37 1.06
CA GLU A 61 -11.10 -13.76 1.61
C GLU A 61 -12.14 -12.65 1.38
N ASP A 62 -13.29 -13.02 0.81
CA ASP A 62 -14.38 -12.11 0.54
C ASP A 62 -15.11 -11.74 1.84
N ASN A 63 -15.12 -10.45 2.18
CA ASN A 63 -15.86 -9.89 3.31
C ASN A 63 -17.39 -9.81 3.07
N SER A 64 -17.90 -10.39 1.97
CA SER A 64 -19.33 -10.37 1.65
C SER A 64 -20.16 -11.36 2.47
N ASP A 65 -19.52 -12.37 3.06
CA ASP A 65 -20.21 -13.33 3.91
C ASP A 65 -20.24 -12.84 5.36
N MET A 66 -21.44 -12.71 5.92
CA MET A 66 -21.68 -12.30 7.31
C MET A 66 -21.05 -13.27 8.35
N ASN A 67 -20.57 -14.44 7.93
CA ASN A 67 -19.85 -15.39 8.78
C ASN A 67 -18.32 -15.18 8.75
N ASN A 68 -17.82 -14.34 7.84
CA ASN A 68 -16.40 -14.05 7.67
C ASN A 68 -15.96 -12.76 8.40
N TYR A 69 -16.74 -12.26 9.38
CA TYR A 69 -16.31 -11.14 10.23
C TYR A 69 -15.09 -11.55 11.06
N ARG A 70 -13.90 -11.38 10.48
CA ARG A 70 -12.64 -11.41 11.21
C ARG A 70 -12.61 -10.17 12.10
N HIS A 71 -12.22 -10.33 13.37
CA HIS A 71 -11.99 -9.19 14.24
C HIS A 71 -11.01 -8.23 13.55
N LEU A 72 -11.42 -6.97 13.37
CA LEU A 72 -10.62 -5.88 12.79
C LEU A 72 -9.31 -5.58 13.55
N THR A 73 -9.03 -6.29 14.64
CA THR A 73 -7.75 -6.33 15.32
C THR A 73 -6.74 -7.21 14.55
N MET A 74 -6.55 -6.93 13.26
CA MET A 74 -5.29 -7.25 12.61
C MET A 74 -4.20 -6.46 13.32
N MET A 75 -3.06 -7.07 13.64
CA MET A 75 -1.98 -6.36 14.33
C MET A 75 -1.53 -5.17 13.47
N ASN A 76 -0.98 -4.14 14.10
CA ASN A 76 -0.62 -2.89 13.43
C ASN A 76 0.44 -3.03 12.31
N LEU A 77 0.94 -4.23 12.06
CA LEU A 77 1.91 -4.55 11.02
C LEU A 77 1.27 -5.22 9.79
N ASP A 78 0.17 -5.95 9.95
CA ASP A 78 -0.51 -6.61 8.85
C ASP A 78 -1.17 -5.60 7.91
N TYR A 79 -1.79 -4.55 8.47
CA TYR A 79 -2.32 -3.45 7.65
C TYR A 79 -1.20 -2.72 6.92
N LYS A 80 0.02 -2.63 7.50
CA LYS A 80 1.16 -2.00 6.83
C LYS A 80 1.63 -2.83 5.64
N ILE A 81 1.66 -4.15 5.77
CA ILE A 81 1.98 -5.07 4.67
C ILE A 81 0.93 -4.92 3.57
N TYR A 82 -0.36 -4.98 3.92
CA TYR A 82 -1.45 -4.85 2.96
C TYR A 82 -1.41 -3.50 2.22
N ALA A 83 -1.28 -2.40 2.98
CA ALA A 83 -1.15 -1.06 2.40
C ALA A 83 0.07 -0.94 1.49
N LYS A 84 1.19 -1.60 1.84
CA LYS A 84 2.40 -1.62 1.02
C LYS A 84 2.21 -2.38 -0.30
N VAL A 85 1.51 -3.51 -0.29
CA VAL A 85 1.11 -4.24 -1.50
C VAL A 85 0.26 -3.34 -2.41
N LEU A 86 -0.76 -2.67 -1.84
CA LEU A 86 -1.61 -1.75 -2.60
C LEU A 86 -0.81 -0.58 -3.19
N MET A 87 0.08 0.03 -2.40
CA MET A 87 0.93 1.12 -2.87
C MET A 87 1.84 0.69 -4.02
N ASN A 88 2.36 -0.54 -3.99
CA ASN A 88 3.18 -1.07 -5.08
C ASN A 88 2.36 -1.21 -6.38
N ARG A 89 1.10 -1.66 -6.29
CA ARG A 89 0.17 -1.71 -7.43
C ARG A 89 -0.20 -0.32 -7.95
N LEU A 90 -0.41 0.64 -7.05
CA LEU A 90 -0.78 2.02 -7.40
C LEU A 90 0.39 2.83 -7.95
N SER A 91 1.63 2.48 -7.59
CA SER A 91 2.83 3.24 -7.94
C SER A 91 3.01 3.47 -9.44
N ASP A 92 2.50 2.59 -10.29
CA ASP A 92 2.64 2.73 -11.75
C ASP A 92 1.63 3.71 -12.34
N VAL A 93 0.48 3.88 -11.69
CA VAL A 93 -0.61 4.77 -12.12
C VAL A 93 -0.50 6.15 -11.48
N LEU A 94 0.07 6.23 -10.28
CA LEU A 94 0.20 7.49 -9.52
C LEU A 94 0.96 8.57 -10.31
N ASP A 95 2.00 8.19 -11.07
CA ASP A 95 2.78 9.12 -11.89
C ASP A 95 1.96 9.82 -12.98
N ILE A 96 0.90 9.17 -13.47
CA ILE A 96 0.03 9.67 -14.54
C ILE A 96 -1.05 10.60 -13.97
N ILE A 97 -1.61 10.24 -12.81
CA ILE A 97 -2.73 10.97 -12.19
C ILE A 97 -2.24 12.22 -11.46
N ILE A 98 -1.05 12.16 -10.85
CA ILE A 98 -0.53 13.24 -10.00
C ILE A 98 0.15 14.32 -10.85
N VAL A 99 -0.28 15.57 -10.63
CA VAL A 99 0.26 16.78 -11.24
C VAL A 99 1.79 16.82 -11.11
N LYS A 100 2.50 17.28 -12.15
CA LYS A 100 3.98 17.23 -12.22
C LYS A 100 4.67 17.98 -11.06
N GLU A 101 4.06 19.06 -10.59
CA GLU A 101 4.53 19.85 -9.44
C GLU A 101 4.39 19.14 -8.09
N GLN A 102 3.53 18.12 -7.99
CA GLN A 102 3.42 17.29 -6.79
C GLN A 102 4.49 16.20 -6.83
N THR A 103 5.61 16.43 -6.17
CA THR A 103 6.77 15.51 -6.14
C THR A 103 6.85 14.67 -4.87
N CYS A 104 6.10 15.03 -3.83
CA CYS A 104 6.12 14.29 -2.57
C CYS A 104 5.48 12.91 -2.71
N ALA A 105 6.16 11.88 -2.21
CA ALA A 105 5.66 10.49 -2.12
C ALA A 105 5.31 9.82 -3.47
N VAL A 106 5.76 10.39 -4.59
CA VAL A 106 5.63 9.82 -5.92
C VAL A 106 6.96 9.18 -6.34
N LYS A 107 6.90 7.95 -6.86
CA LYS A 107 8.10 7.20 -7.25
C LYS A 107 8.86 7.98 -8.34
N ARG A 108 10.19 8.03 -8.26
CA ARG A 108 11.08 8.77 -9.20
C ARG A 108 10.92 10.30 -9.20
N ARG A 109 10.20 10.90 -8.25
CA ARG A 109 10.18 12.36 -8.06
C ARG A 109 10.95 12.72 -6.79
N LEU A 110 11.83 13.70 -6.89
CA LEU A 110 12.68 14.16 -5.79
C LEU A 110 12.33 15.60 -5.40
N ILE A 111 12.68 15.96 -4.17
CA ILE A 111 12.53 17.36 -3.70
C ILE A 111 13.30 18.34 -4.59
N TRP A 112 14.42 17.89 -5.17
CA TRP A 112 15.23 18.66 -6.12
C TRP A 112 14.46 19.05 -7.38
N ASP A 113 13.51 18.24 -7.84
CA ASP A 113 12.69 18.56 -9.02
C ASP A 113 11.83 19.81 -8.77
N ASN A 114 11.35 20.01 -7.53
CA ASN A 114 10.64 21.24 -7.16
C ASN A 114 11.57 22.45 -7.21
N ILE A 115 12.78 22.32 -6.68
CA ILE A 115 13.77 23.40 -6.65
C ILE A 115 14.16 23.79 -8.08
N CYS A 116 14.48 22.81 -8.93
CA CYS A 116 14.80 23.03 -10.35
C CYS A 116 13.62 23.67 -11.10
N SER A 117 12.39 23.18 -10.90
CA SER A 117 11.19 23.78 -11.50
C SER A 117 11.00 25.25 -11.08
N LEU A 118 11.26 25.57 -9.80
CA LEU A 118 11.18 26.93 -9.30
C LEU A 118 12.27 27.85 -9.86
N LEU A 119 13.51 27.37 -10.02
CA LEU A 119 14.63 28.14 -10.58
C LEU A 119 14.40 28.47 -12.06
N ILE A 120 13.96 27.48 -12.84
CA ILE A 120 13.61 27.66 -14.26
C ILE A 120 12.44 28.65 -14.42
N LYS A 121 11.40 28.54 -13.57
CA LYS A 121 10.28 29.49 -13.57
C LYS A 121 10.70 30.92 -13.19
N LYS A 122 11.81 31.08 -12.47
CA LYS A 122 12.38 32.39 -12.10
C LYS A 122 13.36 32.95 -13.13
N GLY A 123 13.65 32.23 -14.21
CA GLY A 123 14.53 32.71 -15.29
C GLY A 123 16.00 32.84 -14.89
N LEU A 124 16.43 32.07 -13.89
CA LEU A 124 17.84 31.93 -13.48
C LEU A 124 18.53 30.80 -14.24
#